data_AF-A0AAN4Z3J8-F1
#
_entry.id   AF-A0AAN4Z3J8-F1
#
_cell.length_a   1.000
_cell.length_b   1.000
_cell.length_c   1.000
_cell.angle_alpha   90.00
_cell.angle_beta   90.00
_cell.angle_gamma   90.00
#
_symmetry.space_group_name_H-M   'P 1'
#
loop_
_entity.id
_entity.type
_entity.pdbx_description
1 polymer ?
#
loop_
_entity_poly.entity_id
_entity_poly.type
_entity_poly.pdbx_seq_one_letter_code
_entity_poly.pdbx_strand_id
1 'polypeptide(L)'
;MRAIGLVLFFCAVYIMADPIPDSFFGRFKVDRSENFDEFLSAKGVGFLTRQIIKLASVTKVFAKGPAEGSYTFENLSSKKNVKYDFKLGEPFTGEGLDSTKHEITFNFKDGEVTEHHKRLDNPEFTPETYHYTMSDDNKELIMRMTNNGITCKRFFKRQDS
;
A
#
# COMPACT_ATOMS: atom_id res chain seq x y z
N MET A 1 -55.00 18.72 13.46
CA MET A 1 -55.09 17.81 12.28
C MET A 1 -54.57 18.59 11.08
N ARG A 2 -53.51 18.27 10.36
CA ARG A 2 -52.57 17.13 10.31
C ARG A 2 -51.23 17.71 9.82
N ALA A 3 -50.12 17.42 10.50
CA ALA A 3 -48.79 17.75 10.00
C ALA A 3 -48.41 16.76 8.91
N ILE A 4 -48.13 17.25 7.70
CA ILE A 4 -47.62 16.44 6.59
C ILE A 4 -46.11 16.34 6.79
N GLY A 5 -45.66 15.19 7.29
CA GLY A 5 -44.24 14.89 7.46
C GLY A 5 -43.58 14.64 6.12
N LEU A 6 -42.64 15.51 5.75
CA LEU A 6 -41.72 15.33 4.63
C LEU A 6 -40.74 14.21 5.01
N VAL A 7 -40.94 13.00 4.45
CA VAL A 7 -39.96 11.92 4.57
C VAL A 7 -38.85 12.18 3.55
N LEU A 8 -37.75 12.78 3.99
CA LEU A 8 -36.51 12.86 3.22
C LEU A 8 -35.88 11.47 3.16
N PHE A 9 -36.03 10.82 2.01
CA PHE A 9 -35.32 9.57 1.71
C PHE A 9 -33.85 9.92 1.43
N PHE A 10 -33.01 9.90 2.47
CA PHE A 10 -31.57 9.91 2.30
C PHE A 10 -31.16 8.56 1.71
N CYS A 11 -31.20 8.44 0.38
CA CYS A 11 -30.58 7.33 -0.33
C CYS A 11 -29.07 7.53 -0.20
N ALA A 12 -28.47 6.92 0.82
CA ALA A 12 -27.03 6.81 0.93
C ALA A 12 -26.54 6.04 -0.30
N VAL A 13 -25.94 6.75 -1.25
CA VAL A 13 -25.25 6.13 -2.39
C VAL A 13 -24.06 5.40 -1.79
N TYR A 14 -24.21 4.08 -1.59
CA TYR A 14 -23.09 3.20 -1.30
C TYR A 14 -22.23 3.15 -2.56
N ILE A 15 -21.18 3.97 -2.60
CA ILE A 15 -20.10 3.81 -3.57
C ILE A 15 -19.41 2.50 -3.17
N MET A 16 -19.75 1.40 -3.85
CA MET A 16 -18.95 0.19 -3.73
C MET A 16 -17.58 0.51 -4.32
N ALA A 17 -16.53 0.46 -3.48
CA ALA A 17 -15.16 0.58 -3.96
C ALA A 17 -14.92 -0.53 -4.98
N ASP A 18 -14.31 -0.17 -6.12
CA ASP A 18 -13.96 -1.16 -7.13
C ASP A 18 -13.06 -2.25 -6.50
N PRO A 19 -13.31 -3.54 -6.75
CA PRO A 19 -12.46 -4.59 -6.22
C PRO A 19 -11.06 -4.53 -6.84
N ILE A 20 -10.06 -4.98 -6.10
CA ILE A 20 -8.70 -5.11 -6.64
C ILE A 20 -8.74 -6.14 -7.80
N PRO A 21 -8.25 -5.80 -9.01
CA PRO A 21 -8.22 -6.73 -10.14
C PRO A 21 -7.36 -7.96 -9.87
N ASP A 22 -7.71 -9.10 -10.47
CA ASP A 22 -6.99 -10.36 -10.29
C ASP A 22 -5.50 -10.26 -10.70
N SER A 23 -5.14 -9.31 -11.57
CA SER A 23 -3.75 -9.05 -11.96
C SER A 23 -2.87 -8.57 -10.80
N PHE A 24 -3.43 -8.01 -9.73
CA PHE A 24 -2.63 -7.65 -8.56
C PHE A 24 -2.31 -8.86 -7.68
N PHE A 25 -3.05 -9.97 -7.78
CA PHE A 25 -2.82 -11.12 -6.91
C PHE A 25 -1.60 -11.93 -7.34
N GLY A 26 -0.85 -12.43 -6.35
CA GLY A 26 0.37 -13.21 -6.55
C GLY A 26 1.56 -12.67 -5.76
N ARG A 27 2.72 -13.27 -6.03
CA ARG A 27 3.99 -12.92 -5.38
C ARG A 27 4.83 -12.08 -6.34
N PHE A 28 5.38 -10.98 -5.86
CA PHE A 28 6.17 -10.03 -6.65
C PHE A 28 7.49 -9.73 -5.94
N LYS A 29 8.61 -10.16 -6.51
CA LYS A 29 9.94 -9.93 -5.94
C LYS A 29 10.58 -8.71 -6.58
N VAL A 30 11.19 -7.85 -5.76
CA VAL A 30 11.86 -6.66 -6.27
C VAL A 30 12.98 -7.04 -7.24
N ASP A 31 13.01 -6.35 -8.38
CA ASP A 31 13.97 -6.57 -9.46
C ASP A 31 14.88 -5.35 -9.62
N ARG A 32 14.28 -4.17 -9.78
CA ARG A 32 15.01 -2.91 -9.94
C ARG A 32 14.33 -1.75 -9.23
N SER A 33 15.03 -0.64 -9.10
CA SER A 33 14.49 0.61 -8.56
C SER A 33 15.10 1.82 -9.25
N GLU A 34 14.31 2.85 -9.45
CA GLU A 34 14.70 4.15 -9.99
C GLU A 34 14.69 5.18 -8.88
N ASN A 35 15.75 6.00 -8.80
CA ASN A 35 15.86 7.13 -7.88
C ASN A 35 15.75 6.77 -6.38
N PHE A 36 16.06 5.52 -6.02
CA PHE A 36 15.84 5.01 -4.68
C PHE A 36 16.89 5.48 -3.67
N ASP A 37 18.15 5.69 -4.09
CA ASP A 37 19.20 6.19 -3.18
C ASP A 37 18.91 7.66 -2.82
N GLU A 38 18.56 8.46 -3.81
CA GLU A 38 18.17 9.86 -3.70
C GLU A 38 16.93 10.01 -2.82
N PHE A 39 15.91 9.18 -3.04
CA PHE A 39 14.71 9.14 -2.21
C PHE A 39 15.05 8.83 -0.75
N LEU A 40 15.84 7.79 -0.49
CA LEU A 40 16.26 7.46 0.88
C LEU A 40 17.11 8.58 1.51
N SER A 41 17.96 9.24 0.72
CA SER A 41 18.77 10.37 1.17
C SER A 41 17.88 11.58 1.53
N ALA A 42 16.86 11.87 0.71
CA ALA A 42 15.88 12.93 0.97
C ALA A 42 15.02 12.66 2.22
N LYS A 43 14.81 11.37 2.56
CA LYS A 43 14.22 10.94 3.84
C LYS A 43 15.19 11.02 5.04
N GLY A 44 16.42 11.47 4.84
CA GLY A 44 17.43 11.58 5.90
C GLY A 44 18.10 10.27 6.27
N VAL A 45 17.97 9.21 5.47
CA VAL A 45 18.63 7.92 5.75
C VAL A 45 20.13 8.02 5.46
N GLY A 46 20.96 7.70 6.46
CA GLY A 46 22.43 7.75 6.35
C GLY A 46 23.00 6.81 5.28
N PHE A 47 24.12 7.20 4.66
CA PHE A 47 24.69 6.55 3.46
C PHE A 47 24.88 5.03 3.58
N LEU A 48 25.49 4.55 4.68
CA LEU A 48 25.73 3.12 4.89
C LEU A 48 24.41 2.33 4.97
N THR A 49 23.43 2.86 5.70
CA THR A 49 22.09 2.27 5.82
C THR A 49 21.40 2.20 4.46
N ARG A 50 21.56 3.21 3.60
CA ARG A 50 21.00 3.19 2.24
C ARG A 50 21.55 2.05 1.40
N GLN A 51 22.86 1.80 1.45
CA GLN A 51 23.47 0.70 0.70
C GLN A 51 22.94 -0.66 1.18
N ILE A 52 22.76 -0.84 2.48
CA ILE A 52 22.16 -2.08 3.04
C ILE A 52 20.71 -2.24 2.58
N ILE A 53 19.89 -1.18 2.63
CA ILE A 53 18.48 -1.23 2.19
C ILE A 53 18.38 -1.54 0.69
N LYS A 54 19.29 -1.01 -0.13
CA LYS A 54 19.31 -1.29 -1.59
C LYS A 54 19.61 -2.76 -1.90
N LEU A 55 20.43 -3.42 -1.08
CA LEU A 55 20.76 -4.84 -1.23
C LEU A 55 19.67 -5.76 -0.66
N ALA A 56 18.73 -5.23 0.13
CA ALA A 56 17.67 -6.04 0.72
C ALA A 56 16.67 -6.50 -0.35
N SER A 57 16.50 -7.82 -0.44
CA SER A 57 15.42 -8.41 -1.23
C SER A 57 14.09 -8.22 -0.51
N VAL A 58 13.09 -7.74 -1.25
CA VAL A 58 11.72 -7.54 -0.79
C VAL A 58 10.77 -8.28 -1.73
N THR A 59 9.83 -9.04 -1.18
CA THR A 59 8.74 -9.68 -1.92
C THR A 59 7.41 -9.18 -1.38
N LYS A 60 6.54 -8.72 -2.26
CA LYS A 60 5.17 -8.34 -1.93
C LYS A 60 4.22 -9.44 -2.37
N VAL A 61 3.22 -9.73 -1.55
CA VAL A 61 2.19 -10.72 -1.87
C VAL A 61 0.84 -10.07 -1.66
N PHE A 62 0.04 -10.02 -2.72
CA PHE A 62 -1.37 -9.65 -2.62
C PHE A 62 -2.20 -10.90 -2.86
N ALA A 63 -3.26 -11.10 -2.08
CA ALA A 63 -4.21 -12.18 -2.29
C ALA A 63 -5.62 -11.78 -1.83
N LYS A 64 -6.62 -12.55 -2.24
CA LYS A 64 -7.97 -12.48 -1.70
C LYS A 64 -7.94 -12.95 -0.23
N GLY A 65 -8.68 -12.24 0.61
CA GLY A 65 -8.80 -12.55 2.02
C GLY A 65 -9.73 -13.73 2.28
N PRO A 66 -9.79 -14.20 3.55
CA PRO A 66 -10.64 -15.32 3.94
C PRO A 66 -12.14 -14.98 3.97
N ALA A 67 -12.49 -13.69 3.93
CA ALA A 67 -13.86 -13.20 3.93
C ALA A 67 -14.18 -12.51 2.59
N GLU A 68 -15.46 -12.50 2.22
CA GLU A 68 -15.89 -11.79 1.02
C GLU A 68 -15.56 -10.28 1.13
N GLY A 69 -14.96 -9.74 0.07
CA GLY A 69 -14.52 -8.35 0.03
C GLY A 69 -13.30 -8.02 0.89
N SER A 70 -12.65 -9.00 1.53
CA SER A 70 -11.36 -8.80 2.20
C SER A 70 -10.17 -9.24 1.35
N TYR A 71 -9.01 -8.74 1.71
CA TYR A 71 -7.73 -8.96 1.04
C TYR A 71 -6.65 -9.24 2.07
N THR A 72 -5.57 -9.89 1.64
CA THR A 72 -4.35 -10.03 2.43
C THR A 72 -3.18 -9.39 1.69
N PHE A 73 -2.33 -8.68 2.42
CA PHE A 73 -1.07 -8.16 1.93
C PHE A 73 0.08 -8.67 2.80
N GLU A 74 1.13 -9.18 2.18
CA GLU A 74 2.37 -9.53 2.85
C GLU A 74 3.55 -8.76 2.25
N ASN A 75 4.41 -8.26 3.12
CA ASN A 75 5.70 -7.70 2.73
C ASN A 75 6.79 -8.54 3.40
N LEU A 76 7.51 -9.29 2.59
CA LEU A 76 8.51 -10.26 3.00
C LEU A 76 9.90 -9.71 2.70
N SER A 77 10.79 -9.68 3.69
CA SER A 77 12.17 -9.25 3.50
C SER A 77 13.13 -10.11 4.33
N SER A 78 14.44 -9.99 4.08
CA SER A 78 15.45 -10.68 4.89
C SER A 78 15.50 -10.24 6.34
N LYS A 79 14.98 -9.05 6.65
CA LYS A 79 15.02 -8.46 8.00
C LYS A 79 13.73 -8.68 8.77
N LYS A 80 12.59 -8.41 8.13
CA LYS A 80 11.27 -8.44 8.77
C LYS A 80 10.18 -8.71 7.75
N ASN A 81 9.22 -9.53 8.17
CA ASN A 81 8.00 -9.79 7.42
C ASN A 81 6.83 -9.13 8.15
N VAL A 82 5.89 -8.58 7.39
CA VAL A 82 4.60 -8.11 7.89
C VAL A 82 3.49 -8.71 7.04
N LYS A 83 2.34 -8.96 7.68
CA LYS A 83 1.12 -9.43 7.04
C LYS A 83 -0.05 -8.60 7.56
N TYR A 84 -0.91 -8.19 6.64
CA TYR A 84 -2.13 -7.44 6.93
C TYR A 84 -3.32 -8.14 6.29
N ASP A 85 -4.42 -8.24 7.03
CA ASP A 85 -5.73 -8.59 6.50
C ASP A 85 -6.59 -7.32 6.53
N PHE A 86 -7.14 -6.93 5.39
CA PHE A 86 -7.77 -5.62 5.23
C PHE A 86 -8.99 -5.65 4.32
N LYS A 87 -9.79 -4.58 4.40
CA LYS A 87 -10.82 -4.22 3.43
C LYS A 87 -10.50 -2.85 2.85
N LEU A 88 -10.92 -2.61 1.61
CA LEU A 88 -10.70 -1.32 0.96
C LEU A 88 -11.47 -0.22 1.68
N GLY A 89 -10.81 0.91 1.93
CA GLY A 89 -11.40 2.08 2.60
C GLY A 89 -11.53 1.97 4.12
N GLU A 90 -11.24 0.80 4.71
CA GLU A 90 -11.33 0.59 6.16
C GLU A 90 -9.94 0.73 6.81
N PRO A 91 -9.71 1.75 7.67
CA PRO A 91 -8.46 1.88 8.40
C PRO A 91 -8.32 0.78 9.46
N PHE A 92 -7.10 0.27 9.65
CA PHE A 92 -6.77 -0.68 10.71
C PHE A 92 -5.42 -0.37 11.34
N THR A 93 -5.18 -0.87 12.54
CA THR A 93 -3.86 -0.74 13.19
C THR A 93 -2.97 -1.91 12.81
N GLY A 94 -1.84 -1.62 12.17
CA GLY A 94 -0.83 -2.60 11.80
C GLY A 94 0.56 -2.21 12.31
N GLU A 95 1.52 -3.12 12.19
CA GLU A 95 2.92 -2.81 12.44
C GLU A 95 3.62 -2.42 11.13
N GLY A 96 4.31 -1.27 11.13
CA GLY A 96 5.12 -0.82 10.00
C GLY A 96 6.44 -1.58 9.87
N LEU A 97 7.15 -1.35 8.77
CA LEU A 97 8.50 -1.93 8.56
C LEU A 97 9.55 -1.37 9.52
N ASP A 98 9.28 -0.22 10.13
CA ASP A 98 10.09 0.40 11.19
C ASP A 98 9.81 -0.18 12.58
N SER A 99 8.92 -1.17 12.69
CA SER A 99 8.46 -1.80 13.94
C SER A 99 7.64 -0.90 14.86
N THR A 100 7.08 0.19 14.33
CA THR A 100 6.14 1.04 15.07
C THR A 100 4.70 0.77 14.65
N LYS A 101 3.73 1.18 15.48
CA LYS A 101 2.30 0.97 15.20
C LYS A 101 1.80 2.08 14.27
N HIS A 102 1.19 1.68 13.16
CA HIS A 102 0.64 2.57 12.16
C HIS A 102 -0.87 2.35 12.06
N GLU A 103 -1.62 3.42 11.83
CA GLU A 103 -2.93 3.35 11.19
C GLU A 103 -2.69 3.20 9.69
N ILE A 104 -3.19 2.10 9.12
CA ILE A 104 -2.96 1.70 7.73
C ILE A 104 -4.31 1.66 7.02
N THR A 105 -4.38 2.21 5.81
CA THR A 105 -5.58 2.14 4.97
C THR A 105 -5.18 1.77 3.55
N PHE A 106 -5.83 0.74 3.00
CA PHE A 106 -5.71 0.41 1.58
C PHE A 106 -6.92 0.93 0.81
N ASN A 107 -6.69 1.48 -0.38
CA ASN A 107 -7.76 1.85 -1.32
C ASN A 107 -7.42 1.36 -2.72
N PHE A 108 -8.43 1.23 -3.56
CA PHE A 108 -8.26 1.00 -4.99
C PHE A 108 -9.13 1.99 -5.76
N LYS A 109 -8.51 2.70 -6.70
CA LYS A 109 -9.18 3.67 -7.56
C LYS A 109 -8.37 3.90 -8.83
N ASP A 110 -9.04 4.02 -9.97
CA ASP A 110 -8.41 4.38 -11.25
C ASP A 110 -7.22 3.46 -11.63
N GLY A 111 -7.30 2.17 -11.31
CA GLY A 111 -6.24 1.19 -11.61
C GLY A 111 -5.04 1.21 -10.66
N GLU A 112 -5.08 2.00 -9.60
CA GLU A 112 -4.01 2.13 -8.60
C GLU A 112 -4.48 1.63 -7.23
N VAL A 113 -3.71 0.74 -6.60
CA VAL A 113 -3.85 0.41 -5.18
C VAL A 113 -3.00 1.40 -4.38
N THR A 114 -3.57 2.03 -3.36
CA THR A 114 -2.82 2.87 -2.42
C THR A 114 -2.75 2.19 -1.06
N GLU A 115 -1.60 2.27 -0.41
CA GLU A 115 -1.34 1.84 0.96
C GLU A 115 -0.87 3.06 1.74
N HIS A 116 -1.73 3.60 2.60
CA HIS A 116 -1.47 4.80 3.38
C HIS A 116 -1.09 4.41 4.80
N HIS A 117 0.01 4.97 5.32
CA HIS A 117 0.50 4.75 6.67
C HIS A 117 0.60 6.05 7.44
N LYS A 118 -0.05 6.09 8.61
CA LYS A 118 0.11 7.14 9.61
C LYS A 118 0.68 6.55 10.89
N ARG A 119 1.84 7.05 11.33
CA ARG A 119 2.47 6.62 12.58
C ARG A 119 1.62 7.04 13.78
N LEU A 120 1.36 6.10 14.68
CA LEU A 120 0.59 6.37 15.90
C LEU A 120 1.47 6.92 17.03
N ASP A 121 2.76 6.59 17.02
CA ASP A 121 3.75 7.04 18.01
C ASP A 121 4.29 8.45 17.73
N ASN A 122 4.18 8.91 16.48
CA ASN A 122 4.58 10.27 16.08
C ASN A 122 3.63 10.82 15.00
N PRO A 123 2.48 11.40 15.38
CA PRO A 123 1.49 11.92 14.44
C PRO A 123 1.96 13.08 13.57
N GLU A 124 3.00 13.81 14.01
CA GLU A 124 3.63 14.91 13.26
C GLU A 124 4.51 14.40 12.11
N PHE A 125 4.88 13.10 12.14
CA PHE A 125 5.58 12.49 11.03
C PHE A 125 4.67 12.45 9.80
N THR A 126 5.15 12.98 8.69
CA THR A 126 4.38 13.04 7.44
C THR A 126 3.92 11.62 7.05
N PRO A 127 2.60 11.38 6.88
CA PRO A 127 2.10 10.09 6.46
C PRO A 127 2.74 9.64 5.15
N GLU A 128 3.01 8.34 5.05
CA GLU A 128 3.62 7.75 3.86
C GLU A 128 2.53 7.05 3.03
N THR A 129 2.54 7.27 1.72
CA THR A 129 1.63 6.56 0.81
C THR A 129 2.45 5.82 -0.23
N TYR A 130 2.19 4.52 -0.33
CA TYR A 130 2.72 3.69 -1.40
C TYR A 130 1.65 3.51 -2.44
N HIS A 131 2.03 3.70 -3.70
CA HIS A 131 1.14 3.61 -4.84
C HIS A 131 1.55 2.42 -5.70
N TYR A 132 0.61 1.52 -6.00
CA TYR A 132 0.87 0.31 -6.74
C TYR A 132 0.06 0.28 -8.02
N THR A 133 0.73 0.08 -9.14
CA THR A 133 0.10 -0.19 -10.43
C THR A 133 0.70 -1.46 -11.04
N MET A 134 -0.04 -2.07 -11.96
CA MET A 134 0.48 -3.15 -12.79
C MET A 134 1.11 -2.58 -14.07
N SER A 135 2.15 -3.23 -14.58
CA SER A 135 2.60 -3.02 -15.97
C SER A 135 1.52 -3.43 -16.95
N ASP A 136 1.57 -2.89 -18.17
CA ASP A 136 0.59 -3.17 -19.24
C ASP A 136 0.47 -4.68 -19.55
N ASP A 137 1.57 -5.43 -19.39
CA ASP A 137 1.61 -6.88 -19.61
C ASP A 137 1.33 -7.72 -18.35
N ASN A 138 0.98 -7.07 -17.23
CA ASN A 138 0.70 -7.68 -15.92
C ASN A 138 1.85 -8.51 -15.31
N LYS A 139 3.09 -8.34 -15.79
CA LYS A 139 4.28 -9.07 -15.29
C LYS A 139 5.02 -8.35 -14.17
N GLU A 140 4.83 -7.04 -14.04
CA GLU A 140 5.47 -6.24 -13.01
C GLU A 140 4.45 -5.50 -12.15
N LEU A 141 4.63 -5.55 -10.84
CA LEU A 141 4.01 -4.63 -9.90
C LEU A 141 4.96 -3.45 -9.72
N ILE A 142 4.48 -2.24 -10.00
CA ILE A 142 5.25 -1.00 -9.91
C ILE A 142 4.80 -0.25 -8.66
N MET A 143 5.71 -0.06 -7.72
CA MET A 143 5.47 0.75 -6.52
C MET A 143 6.10 2.12 -6.68
N ARG A 144 5.30 3.18 -6.54
CA ARG A 144 5.75 4.57 -6.53
C ARG A 144 5.64 5.17 -5.13
N MET A 145 6.66 5.91 -4.73
CA MET A 145 6.72 6.66 -3.47
C MET A 145 7.23 8.06 -3.76
N THR A 146 6.68 9.08 -3.07
CA THR A 146 7.15 10.46 -3.19
C THR A 146 7.41 11.03 -1.80
N ASN A 147 8.56 11.65 -1.60
CA ASN A 147 8.90 12.38 -0.39
C ASN A 147 9.74 13.61 -0.74
N ASN A 148 9.39 14.78 -0.21
CA ASN A 148 10.09 16.04 -0.48
C ASN A 148 10.31 16.34 -1.98
N GLY A 149 9.30 16.06 -2.81
CA GLY A 149 9.36 16.25 -4.27
C GLY A 149 10.18 15.20 -5.02
N ILE A 150 10.85 14.28 -4.32
CA ILE A 150 11.61 13.18 -4.93
C ILE A 150 10.72 11.96 -5.05
N THR A 151 10.49 11.53 -6.29
CA THR A 151 9.75 10.30 -6.60
C THR A 151 10.71 9.15 -6.86
N CYS A 152 10.47 8.02 -6.22
CA CYS A 152 11.12 6.73 -6.47
C CYS A 152 10.11 5.74 -7.03
N LYS A 153 10.57 4.89 -7.96
CA LYS A 153 9.82 3.73 -8.44
C LYS A 153 10.57 2.45 -8.11
N ARG A 154 9.86 1.44 -7.63
CA ARG A 154 10.38 0.09 -7.42
C ARG A 154 9.58 -0.87 -8.28
N PHE A 155 10.27 -1.69 -9.06
CA PHE A 155 9.66 -2.64 -9.98
C PHE A 155 9.83 -4.03 -9.41
N PHE A 156 8.72 -4.74 -9.26
CA PHE A 156 8.68 -6.08 -8.71
C PHE A 156 8.20 -7.05 -9.77
N LYS A 157 9.03 -8.03 -10.11
CA LYS A 157 8.67 -9.07 -11.07
C LYS A 157 7.75 -10.09 -10.40
N ARG A 158 6.66 -10.42 -11.08
CA ARG A 158 5.83 -11.57 -10.71
C ARG A 158 6.71 -12.82 -10.62
N GLN A 159 6.50 -13.60 -9.57
CA GLN A 159 7.14 -14.89 -9.40
C GLN A 159 6.14 -15.94 -9.88
N ASP A 160 6.58 -16.81 -10.78
CA ASP A 160 5.80 -17.98 -11.16
C ASP A 160 5.68 -18.90 -9.93
N SER A 161 4.47 -19.40 -9.70
CA SER A 161 4.12 -20.32 -8.61
C SER A 161 4.81 -21.66 -8.75
#